data_AF-A0A8I0V6I9-F1
#
_entry.id   AF-A0A8I0V6I9-F1
#
_cell.length_a   1.000
_cell.length_b   1.000
_cell.length_c   1.000
_cell.angle_alpha   90.00
_cell.angle_beta   90.00
_cell.angle_gamma   90.00
#
_symmetry.space_group_name_H-M   'P 1'
#
loop_
_entity.id
_entity.type
_entity.pdbx_description
1 polymer ?
#
loop_
_entity_poly.entity_id
_entity_poly.type
_entity_poly.pdbx_seq_one_letter_code
_entity_poly.pdbx_strand_id
1 'polypeptide(L)'
;MTKQICCPLCQSSLMYGVETIFMNLRFVDPKTGNLKKRVIKRQNLNMDENAYLVCSNKDCDWIEAEMSDWNESVSPLFNACNQDEVTEFKKSLRND
;
A
#
# COMPACT_ATOMS: atom_id res chain seq x y z
N MET A 1 15.58 3.53 -24.50
CA MET A 1 14.24 4.15 -24.44
C MET A 1 13.63 3.75 -23.11
N THR A 2 13.51 4.68 -22.17
CA THR A 2 12.79 4.45 -20.91
C THR A 2 11.32 4.29 -21.26
N LYS A 3 10.74 3.11 -21.03
CA LYS A 3 9.30 2.91 -21.19
C LYS A 3 8.61 3.83 -20.18
N GLN A 4 7.85 4.81 -20.67
CA GLN A 4 7.08 5.69 -19.81
C GLN A 4 5.92 4.88 -19.20
N ILE A 5 5.84 4.81 -17.88
CA ILE A 5 4.80 4.09 -17.16
C ILE A 5 3.64 5.06 -16.97
N CYS A 6 2.50 4.77 -17.61
CA CYS A 6 1.31 5.61 -17.58
C CYS A 6 0.07 4.79 -17.25
N CYS A 7 -1.01 5.47 -16.85
CA CYS A 7 -2.31 4.85 -16.69
C CYS A 7 -2.77 4.21 -18.01
N PRO A 8 -3.18 2.93 -18.03
CA PRO A 8 -3.56 2.26 -19.26
C PRO A 8 -4.85 2.80 -19.87
N LEU A 9 -5.73 3.44 -19.09
CA LEU A 9 -7.00 3.99 -19.57
C LEU A 9 -6.85 5.41 -20.13
N CYS A 10 -6.27 6.33 -19.37
CA CYS A 10 -6.25 7.75 -19.74
C CYS A 10 -4.85 8.31 -20.05
N GLN A 11 -3.81 7.47 -20.02
CA GLN A 11 -2.41 7.84 -20.29
C GLN A 11 -1.83 8.92 -19.33
N SER A 12 -2.57 9.27 -18.27
CA SER A 12 -2.07 10.17 -17.22
C SER A 12 -0.98 9.48 -16.38
N SER A 13 -0.28 10.28 -15.58
CA SER A 13 0.73 9.76 -14.65
C SER A 13 0.13 8.79 -13.63
N LEU A 14 0.93 7.81 -13.20
CA LEU A 14 0.60 6.95 -12.08
C LEU A 14 1.32 7.43 -10.82
N MET A 15 0.65 7.33 -9.69
CA MET A 15 1.19 7.54 -8.35
C MET A 15 1.46 6.17 -7.72
N TYR A 16 2.61 6.02 -7.08
CA TYR A 16 2.96 4.82 -6.31
C TYR A 16 2.67 5.06 -4.83
N GLY A 17 1.86 4.19 -4.24
CA GLY A 17 1.50 4.23 -2.83
C GLY A 17 1.98 2.98 -2.10
N VAL A 18 2.26 3.13 -0.81
CA VAL A 18 2.51 2.03 0.11
C VAL A 18 1.60 2.21 1.32
N GLU A 19 0.79 1.21 1.61
CA GLU A 19 -0.08 1.14 2.77
C GLU A 19 0.55 0.24 3.84
N THR A 20 0.60 0.75 5.06
CA THR A 20 1.06 0.00 6.23
C THR A 20 -0.13 -0.45 7.06
N ILE A 21 -0.27 -1.77 7.24
CA ILE A 21 -1.35 -2.33 8.05
C ILE A 21 -0.99 -2.27 9.54
N PHE A 22 -1.82 -1.56 10.31
CA PHE A 22 -1.71 -1.50 11.76
C PHE A 22 -2.70 -2.43 12.44
N MET A 23 -2.20 -3.25 13.37
CA MET A 23 -3.03 -4.05 14.25
C MET A 23 -3.39 -3.25 15.51
N ASN A 24 -4.69 -3.10 15.77
CA ASN A 24 -5.19 -2.46 16.99
C ASN A 24 -5.49 -3.53 18.05
N LEU A 25 -4.71 -3.56 19.12
CA LEU A 25 -4.86 -4.50 20.24
C LEU A 25 -5.53 -3.82 21.43
N ARG A 26 -6.42 -4.54 22.10
CA ARG A 26 -7.03 -4.15 23.38
C ARG A 26 -6.84 -5.27 24.39
N PHE A 27 -6.65 -4.90 25.66
CA PHE A 27 -6.63 -5.88 26.74
C PHE A 27 -8.04 -6.26 27.14
N VAL A 28 -8.26 -7.55 27.38
CA VAL A 28 -9.46 -8.08 28.03
C VAL A 28 -9.24 -8.04 29.55
N ASP A 29 -10.19 -7.51 30.29
CA ASP A 29 -10.20 -7.58 31.74
C ASP A 29 -10.51 -9.02 32.20
N PRO A 30 -9.62 -9.68 32.96
CA PRO A 30 -9.78 -11.10 33.27
C PRO A 30 -10.90 -11.39 34.26
N LYS A 31 -11.40 -10.39 35.00
CA LYS A 31 -12.47 -10.55 35.98
C LYS A 31 -13.85 -10.31 35.36
N THR A 32 -13.93 -9.44 34.36
CA THR A 32 -15.21 -9.02 33.78
C THR A 32 -15.41 -9.45 32.33
N GLY A 33 -14.35 -9.87 31.63
CA GLY A 33 -14.38 -10.16 30.19
C GLY A 33 -14.48 -8.92 29.29
N ASN A 34 -14.54 -7.71 29.87
CA ASN A 34 -14.71 -6.48 29.11
C ASN A 34 -13.39 -6.00 28.48
N LEU A 35 -13.48 -5.36 27.32
CA LEU A 35 -12.32 -4.70 26.70
C LEU A 35 -11.96 -3.42 27.44
N LYS A 36 -10.68 -3.25 27.78
CA LYS A 36 -10.17 -2.00 28.33
C LYS A 36 -10.16 -0.90 27.27
N LYS A 37 -10.37 0.36 27.70
CA LYS A 37 -10.39 1.53 26.82
C LYS A 37 -9.05 1.78 26.11
N ARG A 38 -7.93 1.39 26.73
CA ARG A 38 -6.59 1.59 26.17
C ARG A 38 -6.40 0.70 24.93
N VAL A 39 -6.02 1.33 23.82
CA VAL A 39 -5.65 0.68 22.57
C VAL A 39 -4.13 0.72 22.42
N ILE A 40 -3.55 -0.40 22.01
CA ILE A 40 -2.16 -0.48 21.56
C ILE A 40 -2.19 -0.64 20.05
N LYS A 41 -1.56 0.29 19.33
CA LYS A 41 -1.27 0.11 17.91
C LYS A 41 0.04 -0.66 17.81
N ARG A 42 0.02 -1.78 17.11
CA ARG A 42 1.23 -2.55 16.77
C ARG A 42 1.28 -2.64 15.25
N GLN A 43 2.36 -2.18 14.64
CA GLN A 43 2.61 -2.49 13.23
C GLN A 43 2.74 -4.00 13.11
N ASN A 44 1.99 -4.60 12.20
CA ASN A 44 2.07 -6.03 12.01
C ASN A 44 3.36 -6.34 11.23
N LEU A 45 4.41 -6.74 11.95
CA LEU A 45 5.72 -7.06 11.37
C LEU A 45 5.67 -8.22 10.36
N ASN A 46 4.58 -9.00 10.36
CA ASN A 46 4.39 -10.17 9.50
C ASN A 46 3.31 -9.95 8.41
N MET A 47 2.73 -8.74 8.28
CA MET A 47 1.92 -8.41 7.12
C MET A 47 2.78 -7.62 6.15
N ASP A 48 2.86 -8.14 4.92
CA ASP A 48 3.50 -7.45 3.82
C ASP A 48 2.84 -6.07 3.67
N GLU A 49 3.65 -5.02 3.59
CA GLU A 49 3.19 -3.69 3.21
C GLU A 49 2.51 -3.81 1.84
N ASN A 50 1.27 -3.32 1.71
CA ASN A 50 0.57 -3.34 0.44
C ASN A 50 1.11 -2.18 -0.41
N ALA A 51 1.72 -2.45 -1.56
CA ALA A 51 1.94 -1.39 -2.53
C ALA A 51 0.80 -1.35 -3.54
N TYR A 52 0.48 -0.14 -4.00
CA TYR A 52 -0.59 0.10 -4.95
C TYR A 52 -0.19 1.18 -5.95
N LEU A 53 -0.80 1.15 -7.15
CA LEU A 53 -0.68 2.21 -8.14
C LEU A 53 -2.04 2.89 -8.31
N VAL A 54 -2.06 4.22 -8.37
CA VAL A 54 -3.27 5.04 -8.54
C VAL A 54 -3.09 5.98 -9.72
N CYS A 55 -4.14 6.20 -10.51
CA CYS A 55 -4.10 7.24 -11.53
C CYS A 55 -4.10 8.64 -10.91
N SER A 56 -3.25 9.54 -11.40
CA SER A 56 -3.26 10.94 -10.96
C SER A 56 -4.50 11.72 -11.42
N ASN A 57 -5.18 11.24 -12.46
CA ASN A 57 -6.45 11.78 -12.91
C ASN A 57 -7.60 11.24 -12.05
N LYS A 58 -8.20 12.12 -11.24
CA LYS A 58 -9.30 11.78 -10.32
C LYS A 58 -10.59 11.35 -11.01
N ASP A 59 -10.76 11.72 -12.27
CA ASP A 59 -11.93 11.38 -13.08
C ASP A 59 -11.70 10.09 -13.90
N CYS A 60 -10.60 9.36 -13.63
CA CYS A 60 -10.29 8.11 -14.30
C CYS A 60 -10.81 6.91 -13.51
N ASP A 61 -11.60 6.06 -14.16
CA ASP A 61 -12.15 4.82 -13.58
C ASP A 61 -11.14 3.67 -13.46
N TRP A 62 -9.83 3.94 -13.60
CA TRP A 62 -8.82 2.91 -13.40
C TRP A 62 -8.69 2.66 -11.89
N ILE A 63 -9.36 1.60 -11.42
CA ILE A 63 -9.40 1.19 -10.02
C ILE A 63 -7.97 0.91 -9.54
N GLU A 64 -7.65 1.43 -8.35
CA GLU A 64 -6.39 1.22 -7.65
C GLU A 64 -6.02 -0.26 -7.68
N ALA A 65 -4.82 -0.56 -8.16
CA ALA A 65 -4.38 -1.94 -8.28
C ALA A 65 -3.47 -2.28 -7.11
N GLU A 66 -3.97 -3.11 -6.18
CA GLU A 66 -3.19 -3.63 -5.06
C GLU A 66 -2.19 -4.71 -5.53
N MET A 67 -1.04 -4.81 -4.86
CA MET A 67 -0.08 -5.90 -5.10
C MET A 67 -0.65 -7.31 -4.84
N SER A 68 -1.72 -7.43 -4.05
CA SER A 68 -2.45 -8.68 -3.78
C SER A 68 -3.29 -9.14 -4.98
N ASP A 69 -3.68 -8.22 -5.87
CA ASP A 69 -4.57 -8.45 -7.01
C ASP A 69 -3.79 -8.72 -8.32
N TRP A 70 -2.71 -9.51 -8.27
CA TRP A 70 -1.87 -9.85 -9.43
C TRP A 70 -2.63 -10.55 -10.57
N ASN A 71 -3.39 -9.77 -11.34
CA ASN A 71 -3.84 -10.11 -12.67
C ASN A 71 -2.76 -9.69 -13.68
N GLU A 72 -2.82 -10.27 -14.88
CA GLU A 72 -1.80 -10.09 -15.94
C GLU A 72 -1.65 -8.63 -16.39
N SER A 73 -2.61 -7.75 -16.10
CA SER A 73 -2.60 -6.35 -16.55
C SER A 73 -1.80 -5.41 -15.64
N VAL A 74 -1.62 -5.75 -14.36
CA VAL A 74 -1.04 -4.87 -13.33
C VAL A 74 0.41 -5.25 -13.00
N SER A 75 0.73 -6.55 -12.97
CA SER A 75 2.08 -7.04 -12.66
C SER A 75 3.18 -6.41 -13.53
N PRO A 76 2.99 -6.18 -14.85
CA PRO A 76 3.99 -5.50 -15.67
C PRO A 76 4.25 -4.04 -15.26
N LEU A 77 3.24 -3.34 -14.70
CA LEU A 77 3.38 -1.95 -14.26
C LEU A 77 4.25 -1.86 -13.01
N PHE A 78 4.03 -2.73 -12.02
CA PHE A 78 4.89 -2.81 -10.83
C PHE A 78 6.32 -3.23 -11.18
N ASN A 79 6.49 -4.17 -12.12
CA ASN A 79 7.82 -4.58 -12.58
C ASN A 79 8.55 -3.46 -13.31
N ALA A 80 7.82 -2.52 -13.92
CA ALA A 80 8.41 -1.37 -14.60
C ALA A 80 8.86 -0.27 -13.62
N CYS A 81 8.29 -0.19 -12.41
CA CYS A 81 8.69 0.78 -11.40
C CYS A 81 10.16 0.62 -11.00
N ASN A 82 10.87 1.74 -10.79
CA ASN A 82 12.25 1.73 -10.33
C ASN A 82 12.34 1.16 -8.90
N GLN A 83 12.84 -0.07 -8.78
CA GLN A 83 12.90 -0.79 -7.51
C GLN A 83 13.79 -0.11 -6.46
N ASP A 84 14.82 0.63 -6.87
CA ASP A 84 15.71 1.35 -5.95
C ASP A 84 14.97 2.52 -5.30
N GLU A 85 14.28 3.34 -6.10
CA GLU A 85 13.45 4.45 -5.61
C GLU A 85 12.29 3.96 -4.75
N VAL A 86 11.65 2.84 -5.12
CA VAL A 86 10.62 2.20 -4.30
C VAL A 86 11.20 1.77 -2.95
N THR A 87 12.40 1.21 -2.92
CA THR A 87 13.06 0.78 -1.69
C THR A 87 13.41 1.98 -0.80
N GLU A 88 13.90 3.07 -1.39
CA GLU A 88 14.17 4.33 -0.66
C GLU A 88 12.90 4.95 -0.09
N PHE A 89 11.82 4.99 -0.88
CA PHE A 89 10.50 5.45 -0.43
C PHE A 89 9.97 4.59 0.73
N LYS A 90 10.08 3.26 0.66
CA LYS A 90 9.69 2.38 1.77
C LYS A 90 10.48 2.65 3.04
N LYS A 91 11.79 2.93 2.93
CA LYS A 91 12.63 3.27 4.08
C LYS A 91 12.25 4.61 4.69
N SER A 92 11.89 5.61 3.89
CA SER A 92 11.52 6.94 4.42
C SER A 92 10.25 6.88 5.28
N LEU A 93 9.25 6.08 4.87
CA LEU A 93 8.01 5.88 5.65
C LEU A 93 8.20 5.20 7.01
N ARG A 94 9.31 4.49 7.22
CA ARG A 94 9.60 3.76 8.48
C ARG A 94 10.33 4.60 9.53
N ASN A 95 10.85 5.77 9.14
CA ASN A 95 11.63 6.64 10.02
C ASN A 95 10.80 7.77 10.68
N ASP A 96 9.48 7.80 10.41
CA ASP A 96 8.48 8.66 11.06
C ASP A 96 7.63 7.88 12.07
#